data_AF-A0A956GK48-F1
#
_entry.id   AF-A0A956GK48-F1
#
_cell.length_a   1.000
_cell.length_b   1.000
_cell.length_c   1.000
_cell.angle_alpha   90.00
_cell.angle_beta   90.00
_cell.angle_gamma   90.00
#
_symmetry.space_group_name_H-M   'P 1'
#
loop_
_entity.id
_entity.type
_entity.pdbx_description
1 polymer ?
#
loop_
_entity_poly.entity_id
_entity_poly.type
_entity_poly.pdbx_seq_one_letter_code
_entity_poly.pdbx_strand_id
1 'polypeptide(L)' 'MDEEELIAWQDVLDQIAAGRPADLACPFCRHRPLAIEETEGTTKISCVKCGKFIQGRFAPQ' A
#
# COMPACT_ATOMS: atom_id res chain seq x y z
N MET A 1 -14.51 -5.52 -0.06
CA MET A 1 -13.13 -5.73 0.41
C MET A 1 -13.24 -6.48 1.71
N ASP A 2 -12.66 -7.65 1.77
CA ASP A 2 -12.62 -8.49 2.97
C ASP A 2 -11.82 -7.76 4.06
N GLU A 3 -12.34 -7.77 5.29
CA GLU A 3 -11.79 -7.01 6.42
C GLU A 3 -10.31 -7.37 6.69
N GLU A 4 -9.96 -8.63 6.49
CA GLU A 4 -8.58 -9.13 6.56
C GLU A 4 -7.65 -8.48 5.52
N GLU A 5 -8.14 -8.20 4.31
CA GLU A 5 -7.34 -7.50 3.29
C GLU A 5 -7.08 -6.05 3.70
N LEU A 6 -8.08 -5.38 4.27
CA LEU A 6 -7.95 -4.01 4.76
C LEU A 6 -6.94 -3.93 5.91
N ILE A 7 -7.01 -4.85 6.87
CA ILE A 7 -6.06 -4.93 7.99
C ILE A 7 -4.64 -5.17 7.47
N ALA A 8 -4.48 -6.09 6.53
CA ALA A 8 -3.18 -6.42 5.94
C ALA A 8 -2.56 -5.22 5.20
N TRP A 9 -3.37 -4.41 4.52
CA TRP A 9 -2.91 -3.17 3.91
C TRP A 9 -2.64 -2.07 4.93
N GLN A 10 -3.34 -2.03 6.06
CA GLN A 10 -3.14 -1.02 7.10
C GLN A 10 -1.67 -0.96 7.58
N ASP A 11 -1.02 -2.11 7.76
CA ASP A 11 0.41 -2.21 8.10
C ASP A 11 1.31 -1.58 7.03
N VAL A 12 0.98 -1.82 5.76
CA VAL A 12 1.68 -1.19 4.63
C VAL A 12 1.47 0.33 4.63
N LEU A 13 0.25 0.81 4.87
CA LEU A 13 -0.05 2.24 4.93
C LEU A 13 0.69 2.93 6.08
N ASP A 14 0.78 2.29 7.25
CA ASP A 14 1.51 2.80 8.42
C ASP A 14 3.00 2.97 8.12
N GLN A 15 3.61 2.00 7.45
CA GLN A 15 5.01 2.06 7.01
C GLN A 15 5.26 3.12 5.92
N ILE A 16 4.29 3.37 5.03
CA ILE A 16 4.33 4.52 4.10
C ILE A 16 4.30 5.83 4.89
N ALA A 17 3.38 5.94 5.86
CA ALA A 17 3.26 7.12 6.72
C ALA A 17 4.53 7.33 7.57
N ALA A 18 5.23 6.25 7.97
CA ALA A 18 6.53 6.29 8.62
C ALA A 18 7.69 6.71 7.69
N GLY A 19 7.42 6.99 6.41
CA GLY A 19 8.39 7.51 5.46
C GLY A 19 9.30 6.45 4.82
N ARG A 20 8.90 5.16 4.82
CA ARG A 20 9.66 4.07 4.18
C ARG A 20 8.90 3.34 3.06
N PRO A 21 8.42 4.05 2.02
CA PRO A 21 7.65 3.43 0.95
C PRO A 21 8.43 2.39 0.11
N ALA A 22 9.76 2.53 0.01
CA ALA A 22 10.59 1.70 -0.87
C ALA A 22 10.83 0.25 -0.37
N ASP A 23 10.65 0.00 0.93
CA ASP A 23 10.93 -1.31 1.56
C ASP A 23 9.69 -2.17 1.78
N LEU A 24 8.55 -1.73 1.24
CA LEU A 24 7.26 -2.33 1.49
C LEU A 24 7.04 -3.62 0.72
N ALA A 25 6.72 -4.67 1.47
CA ALA A 25 6.31 -5.95 0.93
C ALA A 25 4.79 -6.03 0.77
N CYS A 26 4.35 -6.63 -0.32
CA CYS A 26 2.95 -7.02 -0.47
C CYS A 26 2.55 -7.95 0.68
N PRO A 27 1.49 -7.67 1.45
CA PRO A 27 1.13 -8.49 2.59
C PRO A 27 0.62 -9.88 2.17
N PHE A 28 0.18 -10.04 0.92
CA PHE A 28 -0.31 -11.29 0.37
C PHE A 28 0.79 -12.20 -0.15
N CYS A 29 1.70 -11.67 -0.98
CA CYS A 29 2.70 -12.48 -1.68
C CYS A 29 4.14 -12.20 -1.22
N ARG A 30 4.32 -11.30 -0.25
CA ARG A 30 5.60 -10.84 0.32
C ARG A 30 6.59 -10.32 -0.74
N HIS A 31 6.09 -9.94 -1.90
CA HIS A 31 6.89 -9.41 -3.00
C HIS A 31 7.24 -7.94 -2.78
N ARG A 32 8.45 -7.56 -3.21
CA ARG A 32 9.03 -6.23 -3.11
C ARG A 32 9.77 -5.87 -4.40
N PRO A 33 9.80 -4.60 -4.82
CA PRO A 33 9.08 -3.46 -4.23
C PRO A 33 7.60 -3.40 -4.66
N LEU A 34 6.76 -2.65 -3.91
CA LEU A 34 5.41 -2.28 -4.34
C LEU A 34 5.46 -1.08 -5.29
N ALA A 35 4.54 -1.05 -6.26
CA ALA A 35 4.37 0.09 -7.16
C ALA A 35 3.44 1.12 -6.50
N ILE A 36 3.95 2.32 -6.24
CA ILE A 36 3.23 3.40 -5.58
C ILE A 36 3.02 4.52 -6.60
N GLU A 37 1.77 4.89 -6.81
CA GLU A 37 1.34 5.96 -7.70
C GLU A 37 0.59 7.01 -6.87
N GLU A 38 1.03 8.27 -6.92
CA GLU A 38 0.38 9.38 -6.23
C GLU A 38 -0.35 10.27 -7.25
N THR A 39 -1.67 10.36 -7.13
CA THR A 39 -2.55 11.07 -8.08
C THR A 39 -3.53 11.97 -7.32
N GLU A 40 -3.48 13.28 -7.56
CA GLU A 40 -4.45 14.29 -7.10
C GLU A 40 -4.94 14.11 -5.65
N GLY A 41 -4.00 13.87 -4.73
CA GLY A 41 -4.29 13.70 -3.30
C GLY A 41 -4.70 12.28 -2.88
N THR A 42 -4.56 11.30 -3.77
CA THR A 42 -4.79 9.89 -3.51
C THR A 42 -3.51 9.11 -3.79
N THR A 43 -3.17 8.16 -2.93
CA THR A 43 -2.03 7.26 -3.13
C THR A 43 -2.56 5.87 -3.43
N LYS A 44 -2.11 5.30 -4.54
CA LYS A 44 -2.45 3.97 -4.99
C LYS A 44 -1.20 3.10 -4.87
N ILE A 45 -1.30 2.02 -4.12
CA ILE A 45 -0.23 1.05 -3.93
C ILE A 45 -0.68 -0.25 -4.56
N SER A 46 0.12 -0.78 -5.49
CA SER A 46 -0.20 -1.99 -6.24
C SER A 46 0.98 -2.94 -6.25
N CYS A 47 0.69 -4.24 -6.16
CA CYS A 47 1.69 -5.29 -6.28
C CYS A 47 1.73 -5.83 -7.71
N VAL A 48 2.88 -5.74 -8.35
CA VAL A 48 3.11 -6.26 -9.72
C VAL A 48 3.01 -7.78 -9.82
N LYS A 49 3.20 -8.51 -8.71
CA LYS A 49 3.24 -9.98 -8.72
C LYS A 49 1.87 -10.62 -8.54
N CYS A 50 1.11 -10.22 -7.51
CA CYS A 50 -0.22 -10.77 -7.25
C CYS A 50 -1.36 -9.91 -7.82
N GLY A 51 -1.07 -8.71 -8.33
CA GLY A 51 -2.07 -7.78 -8.87
C GLY A 51 -2.96 -7.11 -7.81
N LYS A 52 -2.79 -7.44 -6.51
CA LYS A 52 -3.50 -6.78 -5.42
C LYS A 52 -3.09 -5.32 -5.33
N PHE A 53 -4.05 -4.45 -5.10
CA PHE A 53 -3.81 -3.02 -4.90
C PHE A 53 -4.72 -2.44 -3.82
N ILE A 54 -4.27 -1.34 -3.22
CA ILE A 54 -5.09 -0.48 -2.39
C ILE A 54 -4.95 0.96 -2.86
N GLN A 55 -6.04 1.70 -2.75
CA GLN A 55 -6.05 3.14 -3.02
C GLN A 55 -6.61 3.83 -1.78
N GLY A 56 -5.82 4.74 -1.22
CA GLY A 56 -6.15 5.47 -0.01
C GLY A 56 -5.91 6.96 -0.19
N ARG A 57 -6.77 7.78 0.41
CA ARG A 57 -6.52 9.22 0.53
C ARG A 57 -5.70 9.44 1.80
N PHE A 58 -4.38 9.57 1.67
CA PHE A 58 -3.55 10.01 2.78
C PHE A 58 -3.74 11.51 2.90
N ALA A 59 -4.63 11.94 3.79
CA ALA A 59 -4.69 13.35 4.14
C ALA A 59 -3.36 13.72 4.82
N PRO A 60 -2.61 14.74 4.35
CA PRO A 60 -1.58 15.32 5.19
C PRO A 60 -2.28 15.90 6.43
N GLN A 61 -2.04 15.32 7.59
CA GLN A 61 -2.43 15.93 8.87
C GLN A 61 -1.45 17.05 9.21
#